data_AF-A0A7S3ZUL8-F1
#
_entry.id   AF-A0A7S3ZUL8-F1
#
_cell.length_a   1.000
_cell.length_b   1.000
_cell.length_c   1.000
_cell.angle_alpha   90.00
_cell.angle_beta   90.00
_cell.angle_gamma   90.00
#
_symmetry.space_group_name_H-M   'P 1'
#
loop_
_entity.id
_entity.type
_entity.pdbx_description
1 polymer ?
#
loop_
_entity_poly.entity_id
_entity_poly.type
_entity_poly.pdbx_seq_one_letter_code
_entity_poly.pdbx_strand_id
1 'polypeptide(L)'
;MPSLEDDEDAKAVKQDDGDIPPIVQKAITYCWSNGFLDVFRKYFRDNAEPFIGYPPKRDMESAEHTLEHWDLFQTYLKLYEDTLNEWLEREGVENAQFYKDVQHVQDTTTDPKVQEFVYCLLASCDYDSFYSVMVREAMKLGASSKPILRAPETAEAKNADDDGSGAKGDKGSK
;
A
#
# COMPACT_ATOMS: atom_id res chain seq x y z
N MET A 1 44.04 13.17 -34.29
CA MET A 1 43.04 13.02 -33.21
C MET A 1 42.36 14.37 -33.04
N PRO A 2 41.10 14.54 -33.46
CA PRO A 2 40.30 15.69 -33.08
C PRO A 2 39.50 15.36 -31.82
N SER A 3 39.64 16.23 -30.81
CA SER A 3 38.98 16.15 -29.51
C SER A 3 37.48 16.35 -29.65
N LEU A 4 36.71 15.53 -28.93
CA LEU A 4 35.29 15.79 -28.64
C LEU A 4 35.18 17.16 -27.96
N GLU A 5 34.34 18.03 -28.53
CA GLU A 5 33.73 19.14 -27.82
C GLU A 5 32.35 18.65 -27.38
N ASP A 6 32.31 18.05 -26.18
CA ASP A 6 31.09 17.83 -25.40
C ASP A 6 30.70 19.18 -24.76
N ASP A 7 29.83 19.93 -25.42
CA ASP A 7 29.14 21.07 -24.82
C ASP A 7 27.70 20.64 -24.50
N GLU A 8 27.57 19.81 -23.48
CA GLU A 8 26.32 19.56 -22.76
C GLU A 8 25.96 20.83 -21.97
N ASP A 9 25.38 21.82 -22.64
CA ASP A 9 24.65 22.91 -21.99
C ASP A 9 23.31 22.35 -21.47
N ALA A 10 23.40 21.51 -20.44
CA ALA A 10 22.30 21.14 -19.57
C ALA A 10 21.92 22.39 -18.77
N LYS A 11 21.18 23.27 -19.45
CA LYS A 11 20.52 24.44 -18.90
C LYS A 11 19.78 24.00 -17.65
N ALA A 12 20.33 24.31 -16.48
CA ALA A 12 19.68 24.13 -15.20
C ALA A 12 18.32 24.85 -15.29
N VAL A 13 17.26 24.05 -15.43
CA VAL A 13 15.89 24.51 -15.27
C VAL A 13 15.82 25.00 -13.84
N LYS A 14 15.94 26.32 -13.66
CA LYS A 14 15.55 26.96 -12.41
C LYS A 14 14.09 26.58 -12.24
N GLN A 15 13.85 25.65 -11.32
CA GLN A 15 12.53 25.27 -10.88
C GLN A 15 11.96 26.56 -10.28
N ASP A 16 11.06 27.21 -11.02
CA ASP A 16 10.24 28.29 -10.48
C ASP A 16 9.51 27.65 -9.30
N ASP A 17 9.96 27.93 -8.07
CA ASP A 17 9.25 27.71 -6.82
C ASP A 17 7.97 28.57 -6.85
N GLY A 18 7.09 28.30 -7.81
CA GLY A 18 5.90 29.06 -8.11
C GLY A 18 4.96 28.99 -6.93
N ASP A 19 4.93 30.06 -6.15
CA ASP A 19 3.91 30.46 -5.18
C ASP A 19 3.19 29.31 -4.44
N ILE A 20 3.93 28.29 -3.99
CA ILE A 20 3.32 27.23 -3.18
C ILE A 20 3.03 27.86 -1.81
N PRO A 21 1.77 27.93 -1.36
CA PRO A 21 1.44 28.52 -0.08
C PRO A 21 2.18 27.79 1.05
N PRO A 22 2.74 28.51 2.03
CA PRO A 22 3.55 27.92 3.08
C PRO A 22 2.76 26.88 3.90
N ILE A 23 1.44 27.01 3.98
CA ILE A 23 0.58 26.02 4.63
C ILE A 23 0.56 24.67 3.88
N VAL A 24 0.59 24.69 2.55
CA VAL A 24 0.62 23.46 1.74
C VAL A 24 1.95 22.73 1.93
N GLN A 25 3.07 23.47 1.98
CA GLN A 25 4.39 22.87 2.28
C GLN A 25 4.44 22.24 3.68
N LYS A 26 3.85 22.91 4.68
CA LYS A 26 3.71 22.35 6.03
C LYS A 26 2.81 21.11 6.04
N ALA A 27 1.72 21.12 5.28
CA ALA A 27 0.79 20.00 5.17
C ALA A 27 1.48 18.77 4.54
N ILE A 28 2.27 18.97 3.49
CA ILE A 28 3.10 17.90 2.90
C ILE A 28 3.99 17.26 3.96
N THR A 29 4.68 18.08 4.74
CA THR A 29 5.60 17.59 5.79
C THR A 29 4.84 16.85 6.90
N TYR A 30 3.67 17.36 7.31
CA TYR A 30 2.86 16.74 8.34
C TYR A 30 2.21 15.43 7.89
N CYS A 31 1.60 15.40 6.70
CA CYS A 31 0.92 14.23 6.17
C CYS A 31 1.89 13.08 5.84
N TRP A 32 3.14 13.38 5.50
CA TRP A 32 4.19 12.36 5.34
C TRP A 32 4.91 12.01 6.65
N SER A 33 4.60 12.70 7.74
CA SER A 33 5.12 12.31 9.06
C SER A 33 4.47 11.03 9.56
N ASN A 34 5.21 10.26 10.35
CA ASN A 34 4.69 9.03 10.96
C ASN A 34 3.47 9.31 11.87
N GLY A 35 3.37 10.50 12.47
CA GLY A 35 2.26 10.85 13.36
C GLY A 35 0.90 10.83 12.66
N PHE A 36 0.83 11.34 11.43
CA PHE A 36 -0.41 11.32 10.64
C PHE A 36 -0.71 9.91 10.11
N LEU A 37 0.27 9.28 9.48
CA LEU A 37 0.08 7.98 8.82
C LEU A 37 -0.19 6.83 9.79
N ASP A 38 0.35 6.88 11.02
CA ASP A 38 0.19 5.79 11.99
C ASP A 38 -1.25 5.67 12.51
N VAL A 39 -2.00 6.79 12.58
CA VAL A 39 -3.44 6.79 12.91
C VAL A 39 -4.22 5.96 11.89
N PHE A 40 -3.99 6.20 10.60
CA PHE A 40 -4.67 5.48 9.52
C PHE A 40 -4.20 4.03 9.41
N ARG A 41 -2.89 3.78 9.53
CA ARG A 41 -2.36 2.40 9.53
C ARG A 41 -2.96 1.55 10.64
N LYS A 42 -3.17 2.14 11.82
CA LYS A 42 -3.86 1.47 12.92
C LYS A 42 -5.31 1.18 12.55
N TYR A 43 -6.03 2.17 12.03
CA TYR A 43 -7.42 1.99 11.60
C TYR A 43 -7.56 0.86 10.57
N PHE A 44 -6.73 0.84 9.54
CA PHE A 44 -6.78 -0.19 8.50
C PHE A 44 -6.51 -1.58 9.06
N ARG A 45 -5.52 -1.73 9.95
CA ARG A 45 -5.21 -3.01 10.58
C ARG A 45 -6.36 -3.56 11.41
N ASP A 46 -7.01 -2.69 12.18
CA ASP A 46 -8.06 -3.09 13.12
C ASP A 46 -9.39 -3.41 12.43
N ASN A 47 -9.63 -2.87 11.23
CA ASN A 47 -10.90 -2.99 10.51
C ASN A 47 -10.82 -3.75 9.18
N ALA A 48 -9.66 -4.34 8.84
CA ALA A 48 -9.49 -5.05 7.57
C ALA A 48 -10.12 -6.46 7.53
N GLU A 49 -10.59 -6.99 8.66
CA GLU A 49 -11.17 -8.34 8.74
C GLU A 49 -12.33 -8.59 7.76
N PRO A 50 -13.30 -7.68 7.56
CA PRO A 50 -14.40 -7.89 6.62
C PRO A 50 -13.97 -8.01 5.15
N PHE A 51 -12.78 -7.49 4.81
CA PHE A 51 -12.22 -7.54 3.46
C PHE A 51 -11.43 -8.83 3.18
N ILE A 52 -11.38 -9.79 4.12
CA ILE A 52 -10.69 -11.07 3.91
C ILE A 52 -11.39 -11.88 2.82
N GLY A 53 -10.64 -12.29 1.80
CA GLY A 53 -11.17 -13.09 0.70
C GLY A 53 -11.81 -12.27 -0.42
N TYR A 54 -11.87 -10.93 -0.29
CA TYR A 54 -12.34 -10.05 -1.36
C TYR A 54 -11.31 -9.92 -2.50
N PRO A 55 -11.77 -9.74 -3.75
CA PRO A 55 -10.89 -9.60 -4.90
C PRO A 55 -10.10 -8.28 -4.85
N PRO A 56 -8.91 -8.23 -5.47
CA PRO A 56 -8.13 -6.99 -5.57
C PRO A 56 -8.89 -5.92 -6.39
N LYS A 57 -8.52 -4.64 -6.23
CA LYS A 57 -9.17 -3.49 -6.88
C LYS A 57 -9.48 -3.69 -8.38
N ARG A 58 -8.59 -4.32 -9.15
CA ARG A 58 -8.79 -4.57 -10.59
C ARG A 58 -10.06 -5.38 -10.88
N ASP A 59 -10.42 -6.27 -9.97
CA ASP A 59 -11.53 -7.20 -10.10
C ASP A 59 -12.66 -6.82 -9.10
N MET A 60 -12.69 -5.57 -8.61
CA MET A 60 -13.60 -5.07 -7.58
C MET A 60 -15.08 -5.15 -7.98
N GLU A 61 -15.39 -4.94 -9.26
CA GLU A 61 -16.75 -5.03 -9.81
C GLU A 61 -17.30 -6.46 -9.79
N SER A 62 -16.44 -7.47 -9.60
CA SER A 62 -16.85 -8.88 -9.52
C SER A 62 -17.36 -9.29 -8.14
N ALA A 63 -17.26 -8.41 -7.13
CA ALA A 63 -17.75 -8.65 -5.78
C ALA A 63 -18.85 -7.66 -5.40
N GLU A 64 -19.90 -8.16 -4.74
CA GLU A 64 -20.91 -7.31 -4.11
C GLU A 64 -20.32 -6.66 -2.85
N HIS A 65 -20.24 -5.33 -2.87
CA HIS A 65 -19.78 -4.53 -1.74
C HIS A 65 -20.92 -4.44 -0.73
N THR A 66 -20.69 -4.95 0.47
CA THR A 66 -21.68 -4.86 1.54
C THR A 66 -21.75 -3.43 2.11
N LEU A 67 -22.89 -3.10 2.73
CA LEU A 67 -23.06 -1.85 3.48
C LEU A 67 -21.98 -1.65 4.56
N GLU A 68 -21.46 -2.74 5.13
CA GLU A 68 -20.39 -2.72 6.12
C GLU A 68 -19.09 -2.11 5.56
N HIS A 69 -18.71 -2.41 4.31
CA HIS A 69 -17.53 -1.81 3.69
C HIS A 69 -17.69 -0.29 3.52
N TRP A 70 -18.91 0.14 3.16
CA TRP A 70 -19.24 1.55 3.03
C TRP A 70 -19.25 2.27 4.38
N ASP A 71 -19.80 1.66 5.43
CA ASP A 71 -19.80 2.24 6.78
C ASP A 71 -18.38 2.39 7.35
N LEU A 72 -17.51 1.40 7.08
CA LEU A 72 -16.08 1.49 7.43
C LEU A 72 -15.38 2.61 6.66
N PHE A 73 -15.75 2.83 5.40
CA PHE A 73 -15.21 3.96 4.63
C PHE A 73 -15.68 5.31 5.19
N GLN A 74 -16.97 5.46 5.52
CA GLN A 74 -17.50 6.70 6.11
C GLN A 74 -16.84 7.01 7.46
N THR A 75 -16.62 5.99 8.28
CA THR A 75 -15.92 6.14 9.57
C THR A 75 -14.47 6.56 9.36
N TYR A 76 -13.79 5.99 8.37
CA TYR A 76 -12.44 6.37 7.99
C TYR A 76 -12.36 7.81 7.46
N LEU A 77 -13.29 8.23 6.60
CA LEU A 77 -13.35 9.59 6.07
C LEU A 77 -13.48 10.61 7.21
N LYS A 78 -14.37 10.33 8.17
CA LYS A 78 -14.51 11.18 9.34
C LYS A 78 -13.21 11.27 10.15
N LEU A 79 -12.53 10.14 10.40
CA LEU A 79 -11.24 10.13 11.08
C LEU A 79 -10.19 10.94 10.32
N TYR A 80 -10.18 10.86 8.99
CA TYR A 80 -9.31 11.62 8.12
C TYR A 80 -9.57 13.13 8.22
N GLU A 81 -10.82 13.54 8.07
CA GLU A 81 -11.25 14.93 8.18
C GLU A 81 -10.96 15.50 9.57
N ASP A 82 -11.28 14.77 10.63
CA ASP A 82 -11.04 15.17 12.01
C ASP A 82 -9.52 15.36 12.26
N THR A 83 -8.69 14.40 11.84
CA THR A 83 -7.23 14.47 12.01
C THR A 83 -6.61 15.65 11.25
N LEU A 84 -7.10 15.92 10.04
CA LEU A 84 -6.64 17.04 9.23
C LEU A 84 -7.11 18.38 9.81
N ASN A 85 -8.37 18.46 10.24
CA ASN A 85 -8.95 19.66 10.87
C ASN A 85 -8.23 20.02 12.17
N GLU A 86 -7.99 19.05 13.05
CA GLU A 86 -7.24 19.27 14.29
C GLU A 86 -5.83 19.82 14.01
N TRP A 87 -5.20 19.41 12.91
CA TRP A 87 -3.90 19.95 12.51
C TRP A 87 -4.02 21.38 11.95
N LEU A 88 -5.00 21.63 11.08
CA LEU A 88 -5.25 22.96 10.52
C LEU A 88 -5.62 24.00 11.59
N GLU A 89 -6.43 23.62 12.57
CA GLU A 89 -6.78 24.46 13.73
C GLU A 89 -5.53 24.84 14.54
N ARG A 90 -4.60 23.90 14.73
CA ARG A 90 -3.31 24.17 15.41
C ARG A 90 -2.43 25.14 14.64
N GLU A 91 -2.47 25.09 13.31
CA GLU A 91 -1.76 26.04 12.43
C GLU A 91 -2.52 27.37 12.27
N GLY A 92 -3.75 27.48 12.78
CA GLY A 92 -4.59 28.67 12.69
C GLY A 92 -5.17 28.92 11.30
N VAL A 93 -5.33 27.86 10.49
CA VAL A 93 -5.85 27.94 9.12
C VAL A 93 -7.25 27.34 9.05
N GLU A 94 -8.15 28.04 8.36
CA GLU A 94 -9.48 27.52 8.08
C GLU A 94 -9.42 26.41 7.02
N ASN A 95 -10.16 25.33 7.24
CA ASN A 95 -10.23 24.20 6.33
C ASN A 95 -10.63 24.60 4.89
N ALA A 96 -11.61 25.50 4.75
CA ALA A 96 -12.04 25.99 3.43
C ALA A 96 -10.93 26.78 2.71
N GLN A 97 -10.07 27.49 3.45
CA GLN A 97 -8.93 28.19 2.86
C GLN A 97 -7.86 27.19 2.42
N PHE A 98 -7.57 26.18 3.24
CA PHE A 98 -6.61 25.14 2.88
C PHE A 98 -6.99 24.40 1.59
N TYR A 99 -8.25 24.01 1.41
CA TYR A 99 -8.67 23.35 0.18
C TYR A 99 -8.59 24.25 -1.06
N LYS A 100 -8.85 25.57 -0.92
CA LYS A 100 -8.63 26.52 -2.01
C LYS A 100 -7.15 26.63 -2.37
N ASP A 101 -6.27 26.66 -1.38
CA ASP A 101 -4.83 26.71 -1.58
C ASP A 101 -4.33 25.44 -2.28
N VAL A 102 -4.83 24.26 -1.86
CA VAL A 102 -4.54 22.98 -2.51
C VAL A 102 -5.01 22.96 -3.97
N GLN A 103 -6.24 23.42 -4.24
CA GLN A 103 -6.77 23.49 -5.60
C GLN A 103 -5.96 24.46 -6.47
N HIS A 104 -5.60 25.63 -5.93
CA HIS A 104 -4.78 26.60 -6.63
C HIS A 104 -3.44 25.98 -7.03
N VAL A 105 -2.77 25.33 -6.08
CA VAL A 105 -1.48 24.67 -6.31
C VAL A 105 -1.61 23.54 -7.32
N GLN A 106 -2.70 22.76 -7.30
CA GLN A 106 -2.94 21.70 -8.29
C GLN A 106 -2.90 22.24 -9.72
N ASP A 107 -3.48 23.42 -9.96
CA ASP A 107 -3.57 24.04 -11.28
C ASP A 107 -2.33 24.83 -11.68
N THR A 108 -1.55 25.33 -10.71
CA THR A 108 -0.44 26.26 -10.97
C THR A 108 0.94 25.63 -10.86
N THR A 109 1.13 24.61 -10.02
CA THR A 109 2.45 23.99 -9.82
C THR A 109 2.65 22.78 -10.72
N THR A 110 3.89 22.59 -11.18
CA THR A 110 4.33 21.36 -11.84
C THR A 110 5.32 20.56 -10.99
N ASP A 111 5.52 20.96 -9.72
CA ASP A 111 6.39 20.22 -8.80
C ASP A 111 5.84 18.80 -8.59
N PRO A 112 6.58 17.75 -8.98
CA PRO A 112 6.16 16.37 -8.81
C PRO A 112 5.79 16.02 -7.36
N LYS A 113 6.51 16.55 -6.37
CA LYS A 113 6.26 16.23 -4.95
C LYS A 113 4.92 16.79 -4.48
N VAL A 114 4.60 18.00 -4.92
CA VAL A 114 3.37 18.67 -4.54
C VAL A 114 2.18 18.05 -5.26
N GLN A 115 2.35 17.73 -6.55
CA GLN A 115 1.33 17.00 -7.32
C GLN A 115 1.07 15.60 -6.73
N GLU A 116 2.12 14.88 -6.32
CA GLU A 116 1.98 13.61 -5.61
C GLU A 116 1.24 13.77 -4.28
N PHE A 117 1.54 14.81 -3.51
CA PHE A 117 0.79 15.11 -2.29
C PHE A 117 -0.70 15.37 -2.56
N VAL A 118 -1.04 16.22 -3.53
CA VAL A 118 -2.44 16.49 -3.89
C VAL A 118 -3.15 15.22 -4.33
N TYR A 119 -2.48 14.40 -5.16
CA TYR A 119 -3.00 13.11 -5.57
C TYR A 119 -3.26 12.19 -4.38
N CYS A 120 -2.32 12.07 -3.44
CA CYS A 120 -2.48 11.28 -2.23
C CYS A 120 -3.61 11.81 -1.33
N LEU A 121 -3.76 13.13 -1.22
CA LEU A 121 -4.82 13.77 -0.45
C LEU A 121 -6.21 13.41 -1.02
N LEU A 122 -6.38 13.52 -2.33
CA LEU A 122 -7.62 13.16 -3.01
C LEU A 122 -7.89 11.65 -2.97
N ALA A 123 -6.86 10.83 -3.18
CA ALA A 123 -6.96 9.37 -3.08
C ALA A 123 -7.31 8.91 -1.66
N SER A 124 -6.94 9.68 -0.63
CA SER A 124 -7.34 9.40 0.75
C SER A 124 -8.83 9.60 0.98
N CYS A 125 -9.54 10.33 0.11
CA CYS A 125 -10.99 10.51 0.15
C CYS A 125 -11.75 9.65 -0.86
N ASP A 126 -11.06 8.75 -1.56
CA ASP A 126 -11.61 7.91 -2.63
C ASP A 126 -11.90 6.49 -2.13
N TYR A 127 -13.11 5.97 -2.42
CA TYR A 127 -13.53 4.65 -1.96
C TYR A 127 -12.67 3.54 -2.56
N ASP A 128 -12.36 3.59 -3.85
CA ASP A 128 -11.59 2.53 -4.50
C ASP A 128 -10.16 2.44 -3.93
N SER A 129 -9.58 3.60 -3.62
CA SER A 129 -8.27 3.72 -3.00
C SER A 129 -8.28 3.16 -1.58
N PHE A 130 -9.31 3.49 -0.79
CA PHE A 130 -9.56 2.88 0.52
C PHE A 130 -9.71 1.36 0.44
N TYR A 131 -10.59 0.87 -0.45
CA TYR A 131 -10.83 -0.56 -0.68
C TYR A 131 -9.54 -1.31 -1.01
N SER A 132 -8.71 -0.75 -1.90
CA SER A 132 -7.42 -1.32 -2.27
C SER A 132 -6.50 -1.51 -1.07
N VAL A 133 -6.44 -0.52 -0.17
CA VAL A 133 -5.63 -0.60 1.05
C VAL A 133 -6.20 -1.66 2.01
N MET A 134 -7.51 -1.69 2.19
CA MET A 134 -8.17 -2.63 3.10
C MET A 134 -8.03 -4.08 2.66
N VAL A 135 -8.25 -4.40 1.37
CA VAL A 135 -8.03 -5.74 0.84
C VAL A 135 -6.56 -6.17 1.01
N ARG A 136 -5.62 -5.25 0.79
CA ARG A 136 -4.19 -5.54 0.99
C ARG A 136 -3.85 -5.81 2.46
N GLU A 137 -4.40 -5.05 3.39
CA GLU A 137 -4.23 -5.31 4.83
C GLU A 137 -4.92 -6.62 5.26
N ALA A 138 -6.11 -6.90 4.72
CA ALA A 138 -6.83 -8.14 4.96
C ALA A 138 -6.06 -9.38 4.47
N MET A 139 -5.41 -9.28 3.30
CA MET A 139 -4.52 -10.33 2.79
C MET A 139 -3.34 -10.60 3.74
N LYS A 140 -2.78 -9.57 4.38
CA LYS A 140 -1.71 -9.75 5.38
C LYS A 140 -2.24 -10.42 6.65
N LEU A 141 -3.44 -10.07 7.10
CA LEU A 141 -4.12 -10.71 8.24
C LEU A 141 -4.45 -12.18 7.93
N GLY A 142 -4.98 -12.47 6.75
CA GLY A 142 -5.28 -13.83 6.30
C GLY A 142 -4.03 -14.68 6.07
N ALA A 143 -2.92 -14.08 5.62
CA ALA A 143 -1.62 -14.77 5.49
C ALA A 143 -0.97 -15.09 6.84
N SER A 144 -1.15 -14.22 7.84
CA SER A 144 -0.68 -14.45 9.22
C SER A 144 -1.62 -15.36 10.03
N SER A 145 -2.87 -15.49 9.62
CA SER A 145 -3.87 -16.41 10.20
C SER A 145 -3.89 -17.79 9.54
N LYS A 146 -2.96 -18.12 8.62
CA LYS A 146 -2.80 -19.50 8.16
C LYS A 146 -2.26 -20.35 9.31
N PRO A 147 -3.01 -21.36 9.80
CA PRO A 147 -2.42 -22.35 10.68
C PRO A 147 -1.30 -23.07 9.91
N ILE A 148 -0.19 -23.33 10.60
CA ILE A 148 0.82 -24.30 10.18
C ILE A 148 0.09 -25.64 10.04
N LEU A 149 -0.47 -25.93 8.86
CA LEU A 149 -1.04 -27.22 8.53
C LEU A 149 -0.23 -27.85 7.42
N ARG A 150 0.69 -28.69 7.90
CA ARG A 150 1.16 -29.95 7.32
C ARG A 150 1.61 -29.89 5.87
N ALA A 151 2.93 -29.90 5.69
CA ALA A 151 3.53 -30.63 4.58
C ALA A 151 2.88 -32.03 4.51
N PRO A 152 2.46 -32.50 3.32
CA PRO A 152 2.12 -33.90 3.17
C PRO A 152 3.37 -34.71 3.50
N GLU A 153 3.29 -35.45 4.61
CA GLU A 153 4.21 -36.52 4.95
C GLU A 153 4.17 -37.51 3.78
N THR A 154 5.18 -37.43 2.92
CA THR A 154 5.39 -38.38 1.83
C THR A 154 5.70 -39.73 2.45
N ALA A 155 4.66 -40.52 2.69
CA ALA A 155 4.76 -41.95 2.91
C ALA A 155 4.72 -42.67 1.55
N GLU A 156 5.53 -43.73 1.46
CA GLU A 156 5.64 -44.71 0.37
C GLU A 156 6.52 -44.35 -0.83
N ALA A 157 7.83 -44.34 -0.59
CA ALA A 157 8.78 -44.86 -1.59
C ALA A 157 8.72 -46.39 -1.58
N LYS A 158 7.94 -46.97 -2.49
CA LYS A 158 8.10 -48.38 -2.91
C LYS A 158 9.37 -48.47 -3.76
N ASN A 159 10.48 -48.88 -3.16
CA ASN A 159 11.64 -49.36 -3.92
C ASN A 159 11.28 -50.71 -4.51
N ALA A 160 11.21 -50.74 -5.84
CA ALA A 160 11.35 -51.94 -6.63
C ALA A 160 12.76 -51.90 -7.19
N ASP A 161 13.62 -52.85 -6.82
CA ASP A 161 14.77 -53.22 -7.63
C ASP A 161 14.84 -54.73 -7.67
N ASP A 162 14.65 -55.19 -8.90
CA ASP A 162 14.75 -56.54 -9.41
C ASP A 162 16.18 -56.76 -9.94
N ASP A 163 16.54 -58.04 -10.00
CA ASP A 163 17.64 -58.67 -10.73
C ASP A 163 19.01 -58.89 -10.04
N GLY A 164 19.35 -60.17 -9.93
CA GLY A 164 20.60 -60.62 -10.57
C GLY A 164 21.65 -61.35 -9.74
N SER A 165 21.44 -62.65 -9.51
CA SER A 165 22.46 -63.73 -9.63
C SER A 165 23.59 -63.89 -8.59
N GLY A 166 23.72 -65.11 -8.03
CA GLY A 166 24.94 -65.54 -7.33
C GLY A 166 24.79 -66.81 -6.46
N ALA A 167 24.96 -67.98 -7.07
CA ALA A 167 24.96 -69.28 -6.41
C ALA A 167 26.18 -69.53 -5.49
N LYS A 168 25.99 -70.14 -4.30
CA LYS A 168 26.79 -71.29 -3.79
C LYS A 168 26.33 -71.83 -2.41
N GLY A 169 25.95 -73.11 -2.42
CA GLY A 169 26.23 -74.20 -1.49
C GLY A 169 26.56 -74.00 0.01
N ASP A 170 25.94 -74.90 0.79
CA ASP A 170 26.54 -75.81 1.81
C ASP A 170 26.24 -75.57 3.31
N LYS A 171 25.77 -76.66 3.94
CA LYS A 171 25.75 -77.08 5.37
C LYS A 171 24.78 -76.47 6.39
N GLY A 172 23.70 -77.22 6.66
CA GLY A 172 23.57 -78.13 7.81
C GLY A 172 23.61 -77.57 9.24
N SER A 173 22.48 -77.73 9.97
CA SER A 173 22.35 -78.23 11.36
C SER A 173 21.17 -77.54 12.07
N LYS A 174 20.07 -78.26 12.33
CA LYS A 174 19.77 -78.92 13.61
C LYS A 174 18.43 -79.63 13.56
#